data_AF-A0A6M3Y096-F1
#
_entry.id   AF-A0A6M3Y096-F1
#
_cell.length_a   1.000
_cell.length_b   1.000
_cell.length_c   1.000
_cell.angle_alpha   90.00
_cell.angle_beta   90.00
_cell.angle_gamma   90.00
#
_symmetry.space_group_name_H-M   'P 1'
#
loop_
_entity.id
_entity.type
_entity.pdbx_description
1 polymer ?
#
loop_
_entity_poly.entity_id
_entity_poly.type
_entity_poly.pdbx_seq_one_letter_code
_entity_poly.pdbx_strand_id
1 'polypeptide(L)'
;MAQKNQLWMGKDLVAIRESKTIYARSDYRYMSKRILNWFSPKKKNKEIKFVDASQLPSSKQIPSKQIPFKQKYYDYLNSEIWRAKRLLVLDRDKSKCQKCGAKKNLFIHHLTYKRIYKEELSDLLTLCGICHKKEHNN
;
A
#
# COMPACT_ATOMS: atom_id res chain seq x y z
N MET A 1 -18.53 18.52 9.31
CA MET A 1 -19.27 18.83 8.08
C MET A 1 -18.33 18.61 6.89
N ALA A 2 -18.58 17.63 6.02
CA ALA A 2 -17.71 17.35 4.88
C ALA A 2 -17.87 18.46 3.82
N GLN A 3 -16.77 19.13 3.46
CA GLN A 3 -16.80 20.17 2.43
C GLN A 3 -17.17 19.52 1.09
N LYS A 4 -18.24 19.99 0.44
CA LYS A 4 -18.81 19.38 -0.79
C LYS A 4 -17.87 19.37 -2.01
N ASN A 5 -16.70 20.01 -1.90
CA ASN A 5 -15.66 20.11 -2.92
C ASN A 5 -14.45 19.20 -2.66
N GLN A 6 -14.44 18.43 -1.58
CA GLN A 6 -13.33 17.56 -1.21
C GLN A 6 -13.77 16.09 -1.13
N LEU A 7 -12.95 15.22 -1.71
CA LEU A 7 -13.10 13.77 -1.60
C LEU A 7 -12.03 13.22 -0.65
N TRP A 8 -12.46 12.79 0.52
CA TRP A 8 -11.62 12.15 1.53
C TRP A 8 -11.81 10.63 1.51
N MET A 9 -10.72 9.88 1.64
CA MET A 9 -10.72 8.45 1.93
C MET A 9 -10.05 8.23 3.28
N GLY A 10 -10.83 7.92 4.31
CA GLY A 10 -10.32 7.88 5.67
C GLY A 10 -9.86 9.27 6.11
N LYS A 11 -8.55 9.42 6.32
CA LYS A 11 -7.91 10.69 6.70
C LYS A 11 -7.20 11.38 5.52
N ASP A 12 -7.18 10.76 4.34
CA ASP A 12 -6.46 11.25 3.19
C ASP A 12 -7.38 12.03 2.24
N LEU A 13 -6.93 13.22 1.83
CA LEU A 13 -7.58 14.01 0.80
C LEU A 13 -7.11 13.50 -0.57
N VAL A 14 -8.04 12.94 -1.35
CA VAL A 14 -7.72 12.22 -2.59
C VAL A 14 -8.03 13.05 -3.83
N ALA A 15 -9.08 13.87 -3.76
CA ALA A 15 -9.39 14.82 -4.82
C ALA A 15 -10.02 16.09 -4.26
N ILE A 16 -9.74 17.22 -4.91
CA ILE A 16 -10.33 18.51 -4.63
C ILE A 16 -10.90 19.06 -5.92
N ARG A 17 -12.10 19.61 -5.84
CA ARG A 17 -12.74 20.29 -6.94
C ARG A 17 -12.63 21.80 -6.76
N GLU A 18 -12.01 22.45 -7.72
CA GLU A 18 -11.94 23.91 -7.82
C GLU A 18 -12.55 24.36 -9.15
N SER A 19 -13.66 25.09 -9.08
CA SER A 19 -14.36 25.59 -10.27
C SER A 19 -14.70 24.47 -11.27
N LYS A 20 -13.97 24.41 -12.40
CA LYS A 20 -14.12 23.46 -13.51
C LYS A 20 -13.05 22.36 -13.52
N THR A 21 -12.08 22.41 -12.62
CA THR A 21 -10.96 21.48 -12.57
C THR A 21 -11.06 20.58 -11.35
N ILE A 22 -10.78 19.30 -11.54
CA ILE A 22 -10.63 18.35 -10.46
C ILE A 22 -9.15 18.01 -10.37
N TYR A 23 -8.55 18.32 -9.23
CA TYR A 23 -7.20 17.89 -8.91
C TYR A 23 -7.29 16.59 -8.13
N ALA A 24 -6.71 15.53 -8.70
CA ALA A 24 -6.70 14.20 -8.11
C ALA A 24 -5.25 13.76 -7.90
N ARG A 25 -4.99 13.02 -6.82
CA ARG A 25 -3.64 12.51 -6.62
C ARG A 25 -3.26 11.48 -7.68
N SER A 26 -2.04 11.61 -8.21
CA SER A 26 -1.44 10.74 -9.22
C SER A 26 -1.35 9.26 -8.78
N ASP A 27 -1.08 9.02 -7.50
CA ASP A 27 -0.98 7.70 -6.88
C ASP A 27 -2.34 7.00 -6.67
N TYR A 28 -3.45 7.72 -6.87
CA TYR A 28 -4.81 7.17 -6.86
C TYR A 28 -5.39 6.96 -8.27
N ARG A 29 -4.58 7.15 -9.33
CA ARG A 29 -4.99 7.03 -10.74
C ARG A 29 -5.65 5.68 -11.06
N TYR A 30 -5.31 4.61 -10.34
CA TYR A 30 -5.79 3.26 -10.61
C TYR A 30 -6.93 2.76 -9.70
N MET A 31 -7.49 3.55 -8.77
CA MET A 31 -8.24 2.95 -7.64
C MET A 31 -9.60 3.55 -7.22
N SER A 32 -10.42 2.60 -6.75
CA SER A 32 -11.78 2.59 -6.16
C SER A 32 -12.94 3.07 -7.05
N LYS A 33 -13.97 2.21 -7.17
CA LYS A 33 -15.28 2.57 -7.79
C LYS A 33 -15.85 3.86 -7.22
N ARG A 34 -15.59 4.15 -5.94
CA ARG A 34 -16.05 5.36 -5.24
C ARG A 34 -15.41 6.65 -5.77
N ILE A 35 -14.11 6.63 -6.07
CA ILE A 35 -13.40 7.74 -6.72
C ILE A 35 -13.88 7.91 -8.16
N LEU A 36 -13.94 6.81 -8.94
CA LEU A 36 -14.40 6.84 -10.33
C LEU A 36 -15.86 7.36 -10.44
N ASN A 37 -16.72 6.93 -9.52
CA ASN A 37 -18.11 7.40 -9.45
C ASN A 37 -18.22 8.85 -8.92
N TRP A 38 -17.26 9.33 -8.13
CA TRP A 38 -17.22 10.73 -7.70
C TRP A 38 -16.73 11.65 -8.81
N PHE A 39 -15.77 11.20 -9.63
CA PHE A 39 -15.36 11.89 -10.85
C PHE A 39 -16.48 11.91 -11.89
N SER A 40 -17.30 10.85 -11.92
CA SER A 40 -18.38 10.72 -12.89
C SER A 40 -19.76 10.94 -12.27
N PRO A 41 -20.26 12.20 -12.28
CA PRO A 41 -21.68 12.40 -12.35
C PRO A 41 -21.98 13.43 -13.44
N LYS A 42 -22.41 12.95 -14.61
CA LYS A 42 -23.28 13.63 -15.57
C LYS A 42 -23.18 15.18 -15.55
N LYS A 43 -22.13 15.79 -16.10
CA LYS A 43 -22.10 17.22 -16.48
C LYS A 43 -20.86 17.54 -17.31
N LYS A 44 -21.11 18.03 -18.53
CA LYS A 44 -20.13 18.37 -19.58
C LYS A 44 -19.09 19.39 -19.07
N ASN A 45 -17.84 19.23 -19.50
CA ASN A 45 -16.70 20.15 -19.36
C ASN A 45 -16.09 20.31 -17.95
N LYS A 46 -15.48 19.23 -17.44
CA LYS A 46 -14.51 19.33 -16.32
C LYS A 46 -13.19 18.70 -16.72
N GLU A 47 -12.11 19.43 -16.52
CA GLU A 47 -10.74 18.96 -16.73
C GLU A 47 -10.27 18.22 -15.48
N ILE A 48 -9.68 17.02 -15.64
CA ILE A 48 -9.12 16.25 -14.52
C ILE A 48 -7.60 16.32 -14.63
N LYS A 49 -6.96 16.86 -13.59
CA LYS A 49 -5.50 16.92 -13.48
C LYS A 49 -5.06 15.92 -12.41
N PHE A 50 -4.28 14.94 -12.83
CA PHE A 50 -3.56 14.06 -11.91
C PHE A 50 -2.27 14.75 -11.51
N VAL A 51 -2.15 15.10 -10.23
CA VAL A 51 -1.03 15.83 -9.68
C VAL A 51 -0.44 15.07 -8.51
N ASP A 52 0.84 15.29 -8.19
CA ASP A 52 1.40 14.71 -6.97
C ASP A 52 0.72 15.29 -5.73
N ALA A 53 0.78 14.56 -4.62
CA ALA A 53 0.12 14.97 -3.37
C ALA A 53 0.57 16.36 -2.88
N SER A 54 1.82 16.74 -3.18
CA SER A 54 2.40 18.06 -2.89
C SER A 54 1.83 19.21 -3.74
N GLN A 55 1.16 18.90 -4.84
CA GLN A 55 0.64 19.85 -5.83
C GLN A 55 -0.89 20.01 -5.77
N LEU A 56 -1.57 19.34 -4.84
CA LEU A 56 -2.99 19.56 -4.61
C LEU A 56 -3.23 20.98 -4.04
N PRO A 57 -4.13 21.78 -4.63
CA PRO A 57 -4.40 23.13 -4.15
C PRO A 57 -5.01 23.10 -2.74
N SER A 58 -4.43 23.90 -1.86
CA SER A 58 -4.54 23.74 -0.42
C SER A 58 -5.91 24.16 0.11
N SER A 59 -6.61 23.22 0.74
CA SER A 59 -7.45 23.53 1.89
C SER A 59 -6.94 22.70 3.05
N LYS A 60 -5.93 23.30 3.69
CA LYS A 60 -5.18 22.90 4.88
C LYS A 60 -4.07 21.90 4.61
N GLN A 61 -2.85 22.44 4.67
CA GLN A 61 -1.60 21.73 4.93
C GLN A 61 -1.87 20.50 5.82
N ILE A 62 -1.70 19.31 5.28
CA ILE A 62 -1.52 18.13 6.11
C ILE A 62 -0.09 18.28 6.62
N PRO A 63 0.13 18.51 7.93
CA PRO A 63 1.48 18.62 8.46
C PRO A 63 2.24 17.35 8.09
N SER A 64 3.54 17.47 7.85
CA SER A 64 4.53 16.42 7.60
C SER A 64 4.66 15.43 8.78
N LYS A 65 3.53 14.91 9.26
CA LYS A 65 3.45 13.95 10.34
C LYS A 65 4.04 12.65 9.82
N GLN A 66 5.09 12.23 10.52
CA GLN A 66 5.78 10.96 10.37
C GLN A 66 4.77 9.84 10.04
N ILE A 67 4.98 9.17 8.91
CA ILE A 67 4.16 8.02 8.51
C ILE A 67 4.26 6.99 9.65
N PRO A 68 3.13 6.53 10.24
CA PRO A 68 3.16 5.54 11.30
C PRO A 68 3.91 4.29 10.83
N PHE A 69 4.75 3.71 11.68
CA PHE A 69 5.56 2.51 11.35
C PHE A 69 4.74 1.42 10.65
N LYS A 70 3.52 1.17 11.15
CA LYS A 70 2.58 0.20 10.57
C LYS A 70 2.24 0.48 9.11
N GLN A 71 2.00 1.74 8.75
CA GLN A 71 1.70 2.13 7.36
C GLN A 71 2.93 1.97 6.48
N LYS A 72 4.08 2.50 6.91
CA LYS A 72 5.36 2.36 6.19
C LYS A 72 5.73 0.90 5.95
N TYR A 73 5.45 0.04 6.94
CA TYR A 73 5.69 -1.39 6.83
C TYR A 73 4.76 -2.06 5.81
N TYR A 74 3.47 -1.75 5.80
CA TYR A 74 2.57 -2.27 4.77
C TYR A 74 2.93 -1.79 3.37
N ASP A 75 3.31 -0.51 3.23
CA ASP A 75 3.75 0.03 1.94
C ASP A 75 5.00 -0.71 1.44
N TYR A 76 5.93 -1.01 2.36
CA TYR A 76 7.10 -1.84 2.06
C TYR A 76 6.71 -3.26 1.61
N LEU A 77 5.82 -3.94 2.35
CA LEU A 77 5.36 -5.29 1.99
C LEU A 77 4.59 -5.32 0.65
N ASN A 78 4.07 -4.18 0.19
CA ASN A 78 3.41 -4.05 -1.11
C ASN A 78 4.36 -3.57 -2.23
N SER A 79 5.63 -3.29 -1.91
CA SER A 79 6.61 -2.77 -2.87
C SER A 79 7.20 -3.86 -3.77
N GLU A 80 7.68 -3.45 -4.95
CA GLU A 80 8.43 -4.32 -5.87
C GLU A 80 9.72 -4.86 -5.24
N ILE A 81 10.34 -4.10 -4.34
CA ILE A 81 11.54 -4.53 -3.61
C ILE A 81 11.23 -5.75 -2.74
N TRP A 82 10.14 -5.70 -1.98
CA TRP A 82 9.71 -6.84 -1.19
C TRP A 82 9.26 -8.01 -2.07
N ARG A 83 8.58 -7.74 -3.19
CA ARG A 83 8.19 -8.77 -4.15
C ARG A 83 9.40 -9.52 -4.70
N ALA A 84 10.44 -8.81 -5.12
CA ALA A 84 11.69 -9.41 -5.60
C ALA A 84 12.36 -10.24 -4.51
N LYS A 85 12.45 -9.70 -3.28
CA LYS A 85 13.03 -10.42 -2.14
C LYS A 85 12.23 -11.70 -1.82
N ARG A 86 10.90 -11.64 -1.84
CA ARG A 86 10.01 -12.79 -1.66
C ARG A 86 10.28 -13.88 -2.70
N LEU A 87 10.49 -13.51 -3.97
CA LEU A 87 10.79 -14.48 -5.03
C LEU A 87 12.14 -15.16 -4.79
N LEU A 88 13.17 -14.41 -4.39
CA LEU A 88 14.48 -14.98 -4.05
C LEU A 88 14.41 -15.97 -2.89
N VAL A 89 13.64 -15.65 -1.84
CA VAL A 89 13.45 -16.56 -0.70
C VAL A 89 12.69 -17.82 -1.12
N LEU A 90 11.64 -17.68 -1.93
CA LEU A 90 10.90 -18.83 -2.44
C LEU A 90 11.75 -19.72 -3.35
N ASP A 91 12.60 -19.13 -4.19
CA ASP A 91 13.50 -19.87 -5.06
C ASP A 91 14.54 -20.66 -4.25
N ARG A 92 15.23 -20.01 -3.31
CA ARG A 92 16.14 -20.64 -2.35
C ARG A 92 15.48 -21.82 -1.63
N ASP A 93 14.24 -21.61 -1.17
CA ASP A 93 13.46 -22.59 -0.41
C ASP A 93 12.76 -23.63 -1.29
N LYS A 94 13.03 -23.63 -2.61
CA LYS A 94 12.45 -24.52 -3.62
C LYS A 94 10.92 -24.55 -3.59
N SER A 95 10.31 -23.39 -3.29
CA SER A 95 8.87 -23.20 -3.12
C SER A 95 8.24 -24.23 -2.17
N LYS A 96 8.90 -24.47 -1.03
CA LYS A 96 8.42 -25.37 0.03
C LYS A 96 8.49 -24.69 1.40
N CYS A 97 7.53 -25.04 2.25
CA CYS A 97 7.58 -24.74 3.67
C CYS A 97 8.82 -25.39 4.29
N GLN A 98 9.67 -24.61 4.94
CA GLN A 98 10.91 -25.09 5.53
C GLN A 98 10.71 -25.88 6.84
N LYS A 99 9.48 -25.91 7.39
CA LYS A 99 9.15 -26.74 8.56
C LYS A 99 8.45 -28.07 8.23
N CYS A 100 7.57 -28.09 7.22
CA CYS A 100 6.75 -29.27 6.94
C CYS A 100 6.77 -29.72 5.47
N GLY A 101 7.49 -29.02 4.58
CA GLY A 101 7.62 -29.38 3.17
C GLY A 101 6.40 -29.08 2.29
N ALA A 102 5.32 -28.53 2.85
CA ALA A 102 4.12 -28.14 2.07
C ALA A 102 4.49 -27.18 0.93
N LYS A 103 3.85 -27.35 -0.24
CA LYS A 103 4.11 -26.55 -1.46
C LYS A 103 3.05 -25.49 -1.75
N LYS A 104 1.98 -25.44 -0.94
CA LYS A 104 0.82 -24.56 -1.14
C LYS A 104 0.70 -23.58 0.03
N ASN A 105 0.03 -22.46 -0.24
CA ASN A 105 -0.28 -21.43 0.75
C ASN A 105 0.98 -20.94 1.51
N LEU A 106 1.98 -20.51 0.74
CA LEU A 106 3.31 -20.13 1.24
C LEU A 106 3.42 -18.63 1.51
N PHE A 107 3.94 -18.33 2.70
CA PHE A 107 4.22 -17.00 3.20
C PHE A 107 5.68 -16.90 3.58
N ILE A 108 6.22 -15.68 3.54
CA ILE A 108 7.56 -15.40 4.06
C ILE A 108 7.40 -14.92 5.49
N HIS A 109 8.04 -15.63 6.41
CA HIS A 109 8.13 -15.29 7.81
C HIS A 109 9.42 -14.52 8.07
N HIS A 110 9.32 -13.43 8.82
CA HIS A 110 10.48 -12.70 9.34
C HIS A 110 10.96 -13.36 10.62
N LEU A 111 12.17 -13.93 10.61
CA LEU A 111 12.82 -14.48 11.80
C LEU A 111 13.31 -13.37 12.75
N THR A 112 13.61 -12.20 12.20
CA THR A 112 13.95 -11.02 12.98
C THR A 112 13.46 -9.74 12.30
N TYR A 113 13.08 -8.76 13.12
CA TYR A 113 12.67 -7.43 12.67
C TYR A 113 13.80 -6.39 12.80
N LYS A 114 15.00 -6.79 13.26
CA LYS A 114 16.14 -5.88 13.50
C LYS A 114 16.58 -5.09 12.26
N ARG A 115 16.45 -5.69 11.07
CA ARG A 115 16.88 -5.13 9.78
C ARG A 115 15.71 -4.90 8.82
N ILE A 116 14.54 -4.58 9.36
CA ILE A 116 13.36 -4.31 8.54
C ILE A 116 13.66 -3.26 7.45
N TYR A 117 13.15 -3.47 6.24
CA TYR A 117 13.49 -2.74 4.99
C TYR A 117 14.86 -3.09 4.35
N LYS A 118 15.77 -3.74 5.08
CA LYS A 118 17.12 -4.15 4.63
C LYS A 118 17.43 -5.60 5.01
N GLU A 119 16.40 -6.44 5.10
CA GLU A 119 16.49 -7.83 5.53
C GLU A 119 17.41 -8.62 4.59
N GLU A 120 18.30 -9.41 5.17
CA GLU A 120 19.03 -10.43 4.42
C GLU A 120 18.12 -11.61 4.13
N LEU A 121 18.47 -12.45 3.15
CA LEU A 121 17.68 -13.66 2.88
C LEU A 121 17.65 -14.58 4.12
N SER A 122 18.70 -14.62 4.92
CA SER A 122 18.80 -15.36 6.18
C SER A 122 17.81 -14.88 7.26
N ASP A 123 17.33 -13.63 7.18
CA ASP A 123 16.30 -13.10 8.09
C ASP A 123 14.90 -13.61 7.74
N LEU A 124 14.75 -14.31 6.61
CA LEU A 124 13.48 -14.67 6.00
C LEU A 124 13.36 -16.18 5.79
N LEU A 125 12.17 -16.72 6.07
CA LEU A 125 11.89 -18.15 5.96
C LEU A 125 10.55 -18.42 5.26
N THR A 126 10.54 -19.33 4.27
CA THR A 126 9.27 -19.76 3.65
C THR A 126 8.52 -20.73 4.56
N LEU A 127 7.29 -20.38 4.93
CA LEU A 127 6.40 -21.24 5.72
C LEU A 127 5.02 -21.35 5.08
N CYS A 128 4.34 -22.48 5.27
CA CYS A 128 2.91 -22.55 4.96
C CYS A 128 2.09 -21.78 6.01
N GLY A 129 0.86 -21.40 5.69
CA GLY A 129 0.00 -20.64 6.61
C GLY A 129 -0.17 -21.27 8.00
N ILE A 130 -0.17 -22.60 8.10
CA ILE A 130 -0.27 -23.33 9.38
C ILE A 130 1.00 -23.13 10.21
N CYS A 131 2.17 -23.42 9.62
CA CYS A 131 3.45 -23.24 10.30
C CYS A 131 3.70 -21.77 10.62
N HIS A 132 3.36 -20.85 9.71
CA HIS A 132 3.49 -19.42 9.91
C HIS A 132 2.69 -18.94 11.13
N LYS A 133 1.46 -19.41 11.30
CA LYS A 133 0.65 -19.07 12.48
C LYS A 133 1.24 -19.65 13.77
N LYS A 134 1.81 -20.86 13.73
CA LYS A 134 2.48 -21.46 14.89
C LYS A 134 3.67 -20.63 15.35
N GLU A 135 4.48 -20.09 14.44
CA GLU A 135 5.63 -19.25 14.81
C GLU A 135 5.25 -17.94 15.50
N HIS A 136 4.12 -17.32 15.14
CA HIS A 136 3.67 -16.08 15.81
C HIS A 136 3.00 -16.32 17.18
N ASN A 137 2.66 -17.58 17.47
CA ASN A 137 1.95 -17.97 18.69
C ASN A 137 2.86 -18.61 19.75
N ASN A 138 4.16 -18.73 19.47
CA ASN A 138 5.18 -19.20 20.41
C ASN A 138 5.88 -18.02 21.08
#